data_AF-A0A221KJL5-F1
#
_entry.id   AF-A0A221KJL5-F1
#
_cell.length_a   1.000
_cell.length_b   1.000
_cell.length_c   1.000
_cell.angle_alpha   90.00
_cell.angle_beta   90.00
_cell.angle_gamma   90.00
#
_symmetry.space_group_name_H-M   'P 1'
#
loop_
_entity.id
_entity.type
_entity.pdbx_description
1 polymer ?
#
loop_
_entity_poly.entity_id
_entity_poly.type
_entity_poly.pdbx_seq_one_letter_code
_entity_poly.pdbx_strand_id
1 'polypeptide(L)'
;MLMLELRRPADGTMLSHIWRSVQADWEWPAPAMAVSGTDGLQLWFSLAEPVPVVEAVTLLAGLRQWHVPGWGAHRVRQWPEQPVLGELAPVPRCEAASGHWAAFVAADLMPLFEESPWLDIEPGEEGQAQLLAGLRSIRPAQWRAVMAQLQPVLVPPSVQAPLPQGVAKAGETNDPRRFLLRVMNDEAVPMALRIEAAKALLLHPAQDAR
;
A
#
# COMPACT_ATOMS: atom_id res chain seq x y z
N MET A 1 -4.20 -3.06 -12.17
CA MET A 1 -4.09 -4.23 -11.29
C MET A 1 -3.04 -3.94 -10.24
N LEU A 2 -3.21 -4.48 -9.04
CA LEU A 2 -2.24 -4.39 -7.95
C LEU A 2 -1.79 -5.79 -7.55
N MET A 3 -0.57 -5.92 -7.07
CA MET A 3 -0.08 -7.18 -6.49
C MET A 3 0.63 -6.89 -5.17
N LEU A 4 0.39 -7.75 -4.18
CA LEU A 4 1.11 -7.78 -2.92
C LEU A 4 1.70 -9.17 -2.74
N GLU A 5 2.99 -9.24 -2.45
CA GLU A 5 3.73 -10.49 -2.31
C GLU A 5 4.40 -10.55 -0.95
N LEU A 6 4.19 -11.66 -0.25
CA LEU A 6 4.80 -11.98 1.02
C LEU A 6 5.88 -13.03 0.80
N ARG A 7 7.13 -12.60 0.92
CA ARG A 7 8.33 -13.45 0.78
C ARG A 7 8.70 -14.11 2.10
N ARG A 8 9.64 -15.06 2.02
CA ARG A 8 10.00 -15.95 3.12
C ARG A 8 10.26 -15.26 4.48
N PRO A 9 9.85 -15.92 5.61
CA PRO A 9 8.97 -17.10 5.65
C PRO A 9 7.59 -16.77 5.07
N ALA A 10 7.11 -17.58 4.12
CA ALA A 10 5.89 -17.25 3.40
C ALA A 10 4.72 -17.65 4.29
N ASP A 11 3.96 -16.67 4.78
CA ASP A 11 2.93 -16.90 5.79
C ASP A 11 1.56 -16.91 5.10
N GLY A 12 1.13 -18.11 4.73
CA GLY A 12 -0.12 -18.37 4.02
C GLY A 12 -1.33 -18.12 4.91
N THR A 13 -1.19 -18.33 6.21
CA THR A 13 -2.19 -17.96 7.22
C THR A 13 -2.42 -16.45 7.27
N MET A 14 -1.35 -15.66 7.31
CA MET A 14 -1.41 -14.20 7.25
C MET A 14 -1.98 -13.72 5.91
N LEU A 15 -1.51 -14.28 4.79
CA LEU A 15 -2.03 -13.89 3.48
C LEU A 15 -3.53 -14.19 3.36
N SER A 16 -3.98 -15.31 3.91
CA SER A 16 -5.40 -15.67 4.02
C SER A 16 -6.17 -14.70 4.92
N HIS A 17 -5.55 -14.21 6.01
CA HIS A 17 -6.15 -13.18 6.86
C HIS A 17 -6.34 -11.87 6.09
N ILE A 18 -5.30 -11.40 5.38
CA ILE A 18 -5.37 -10.21 4.53
C ILE A 18 -6.45 -10.37 3.45
N TRP A 19 -6.51 -11.54 2.81
CA TRP A 19 -7.53 -11.83 1.80
C TRP A 19 -8.95 -11.70 2.35
N ARG A 20 -9.20 -12.13 3.59
CA ARG A 20 -10.51 -11.97 4.24
C ARG A 20 -10.77 -10.54 4.71
N SER A 21 -9.76 -9.88 5.28
CA SER A 21 -9.91 -8.53 5.85
C SER A 21 -10.24 -7.49 4.79
N VAL A 22 -9.59 -7.52 3.62
CA VAL A 22 -9.94 -6.58 2.53
C VAL A 22 -11.38 -6.73 2.05
N GLN A 23 -11.97 -7.93 2.17
CA GLN A 23 -13.38 -8.15 1.83
C GLN A 23 -14.31 -7.69 2.95
N ALA A 24 -13.96 -7.97 4.21
CA ALA A 24 -14.78 -7.62 5.36
C ALA A 24 -14.75 -6.13 5.69
N ASP A 25 -13.57 -5.53 5.67
CA ASP A 25 -13.34 -4.16 6.15
C ASP A 25 -13.55 -3.13 5.04
N TRP A 26 -13.21 -3.49 3.79
CA TRP A 26 -13.27 -2.56 2.65
C TRP A 26 -14.34 -2.89 1.63
N GLU A 27 -15.10 -3.96 1.85
CA GLU A 27 -16.09 -4.49 0.92
C GLU A 27 -15.51 -4.75 -0.48
N TRP A 28 -14.20 -4.98 -0.58
CA TRP A 28 -13.57 -5.27 -1.86
C TRP A 28 -13.93 -6.67 -2.34
N PRO A 29 -13.93 -6.93 -3.66
CA PRO A 29 -14.01 -8.29 -4.16
C PRO A 29 -12.80 -9.11 -3.70
N ALA A 30 -12.99 -10.43 -3.58
CA ALA A 30 -11.93 -11.37 -3.32
C ALA A 30 -10.77 -11.18 -4.32
N PRO A 31 -9.55 -10.87 -3.85
CA PRO A 31 -8.38 -10.88 -4.73
C PRO A 31 -8.03 -12.31 -5.14
N ALA A 32 -7.35 -12.44 -6.28
CA ALA A 32 -6.74 -13.72 -6.64
C ALA A 32 -5.59 -14.04 -5.68
N MET A 33 -5.35 -15.32 -5.47
CA MET A 33 -4.24 -15.83 -4.70
C MET A 33 -3.31 -16.63 -5.61
N ALA A 34 -2.01 -16.42 -5.49
CA ALA A 34 -1.02 -17.11 -6.31
C ALA A 34 0.25 -17.47 -5.53
N VAL A 35 0.89 -18.54 -5.96
CA VAL A 35 2.26 -18.88 -5.56
C VAL A 35 3.23 -18.26 -6.56
N SER A 36 4.37 -17.71 -6.09
CA SER A 36 5.30 -16.97 -6.95
C SER A 36 6.16 -17.85 -7.85
N GLY A 37 6.22 -19.16 -7.59
CA GLY A 37 7.18 -20.08 -8.24
C GLY A 37 8.58 -19.99 -7.64
N THR A 38 8.81 -19.10 -6.67
CA THR A 38 10.11 -18.80 -6.08
C THR A 38 10.06 -18.91 -4.56
N ASP A 39 9.79 -17.81 -3.85
CA ASP A 39 9.89 -17.72 -2.40
C ASP A 39 8.75 -16.93 -1.75
N GLY A 40 7.65 -16.70 -2.47
CA GLY A 40 6.58 -15.84 -2.00
C GLY A 40 5.17 -16.27 -2.37
N LEU A 41 4.22 -15.81 -1.54
CA LEU A 41 2.79 -15.96 -1.77
C LEU A 41 2.21 -14.59 -2.12
N GLN A 42 1.26 -14.56 -3.06
CA GLN A 42 0.85 -13.33 -3.72
C GLN A 42 -0.67 -13.13 -3.66
N LEU A 43 -1.09 -11.88 -3.48
CA LEU A 43 -2.45 -11.40 -3.65
C LEU A 43 -2.51 -10.48 -4.87
N TRP A 44 -3.48 -10.74 -5.74
CA TRP A 44 -3.69 -10.00 -6.99
C TRP A 44 -5.04 -9.32 -6.99
N PHE A 45 -5.04 -8.00 -7.11
CA PHE A 45 -6.24 -7.17 -7.07
C PHE A 45 -6.56 -6.67 -8.47
N SER A 46 -7.67 -7.15 -9.02
CA SER A 46 -8.20 -6.66 -10.30
C SER A 46 -8.86 -5.30 -10.08
N LEU A 47 -8.57 -4.33 -10.96
CA LEU A 47 -9.13 -2.98 -10.93
C LEU A 47 -10.05 -2.82 -12.15
N ALA A 48 -11.23 -2.24 -11.95
CA ALA A 48 -12.17 -2.02 -13.06
C ALA A 48 -11.69 -0.88 -13.98
N GLU A 49 -10.97 0.10 -13.41
CA GLU A 49 -10.40 1.24 -14.11
C GLU A 49 -8.93 1.43 -13.71
N PRO A 50 -8.10 2.02 -14.58
CA PRO A 50 -6.75 2.41 -14.21
C PRO A 50 -6.78 3.46 -13.10
N VAL A 51 -5.89 3.30 -12.12
CA VAL A 51 -5.73 4.24 -11.00
C VAL A 51 -4.34 4.90 -11.08
N PRO A 52 -4.17 6.12 -10.57
CA PRO A 52 -2.85 6.75 -10.49
C PRO A 52 -1.86 5.91 -9.69
N VAL A 53 -0.62 5.78 -10.18
CA VAL A 53 0.43 4.99 -9.52
C VAL A 53 0.68 5.45 -8.09
N VAL A 54 0.62 6.77 -7.84
CA VAL A 54 0.79 7.34 -6.50
C VAL A 54 -0.29 6.83 -5.55
N GLU A 55 -1.56 6.85 -5.96
CA GLU A 55 -2.67 6.33 -5.15
C GLU A 55 -2.51 4.83 -4.88
N ALA A 56 -2.11 4.07 -5.91
CA ALA A 56 -1.86 2.64 -5.77
C ALA A 56 -0.78 2.32 -4.72
N VAL A 57 0.34 3.05 -4.76
CA VAL A 57 1.43 2.90 -3.79
C VAL A 57 0.99 3.33 -2.39
N THR A 58 0.27 4.45 -2.26
CA THR A 58 -0.27 4.92 -0.98
C THR A 58 -1.21 3.87 -0.37
N LEU A 59 -2.08 3.29 -1.17
CA LEU A 59 -3.01 2.27 -0.71
C LEU A 59 -2.29 1.00 -0.23
N LEU A 60 -1.34 0.49 -1.02
CA LEU A 60 -0.57 -0.70 -0.65
C LEU A 60 0.29 -0.46 0.61
N ALA A 61 0.83 0.74 0.77
CA ALA A 61 1.52 1.13 2.00
C ALA A 61 0.58 1.15 3.21
N GLY A 62 -0.66 1.64 3.05
CA GLY A 62 -1.70 1.60 4.06
C GLY A 62 -2.10 0.17 4.45
N LEU A 63 -2.33 -0.69 3.45
CA LEU A 63 -2.62 -2.11 3.64
C LEU A 63 -1.52 -2.81 4.45
N ARG A 64 -0.25 -2.53 4.11
CA ARG A 64 0.90 -3.06 4.84
C ARG A 64 0.93 -2.58 6.29
N GLN A 65 0.61 -1.32 6.55
CA GLN A 65 0.55 -0.79 7.92
C GLN A 65 -0.56 -1.43 8.76
N TRP A 66 -1.73 -1.69 8.16
CA TRP A 66 -2.88 -2.25 8.88
C TRP A 66 -2.76 -3.74 9.16
N HIS A 67 -2.25 -4.52 8.21
CA HIS A 67 -2.23 -5.98 8.34
C HIS A 67 -0.85 -6.58 8.60
N VAL A 68 0.23 -5.81 8.37
CA VAL A 68 1.61 -6.28 8.52
C VAL A 68 2.44 -5.39 9.46
N PRO A 69 1.95 -5.02 10.66
CA PRO A 69 2.78 -4.27 11.59
C PRO A 69 3.98 -5.12 12.03
N GLY A 70 5.20 -4.59 11.86
CA GLY A 70 6.42 -5.18 12.41
C GLY A 70 7.28 -6.04 11.46
N TRP A 71 6.94 -6.14 10.17
CA TRP A 71 7.74 -6.93 9.22
C TRP A 71 8.75 -6.03 8.51
N GLY A 72 9.98 -6.54 8.34
CA GLY A 72 11.00 -5.83 7.58
C GLY A 72 10.55 -5.61 6.14
N ALA A 73 10.80 -4.40 5.60
CA ALA A 73 10.41 -4.03 4.24
C ALA A 73 10.88 -5.01 3.16
N HIS A 74 11.92 -5.80 3.43
CA HIS A 74 12.45 -6.84 2.54
C HIS A 74 11.51 -8.04 2.33
N ARG A 75 10.52 -8.25 3.22
CA ARG A 75 9.59 -9.39 3.16
C ARG A 75 8.34 -9.12 2.33
N VAL A 76 8.05 -7.86 2.05
CA VAL A 76 6.85 -7.47 1.31
C VAL A 76 7.28 -6.83 0.01
N ARG A 77 6.93 -7.46 -1.11
CA ARG A 77 7.02 -6.87 -2.43
C ARG A 77 5.65 -6.41 -2.86
N GLN A 78 5.58 -5.33 -3.61
CA GLN A 78 4.31 -4.77 -4.06
C GLN A 78 4.42 -4.27 -5.50
N TRP A 79 3.28 -4.23 -6.17
CA TRP A 79 3.15 -3.70 -7.51
C TRP A 79 1.93 -2.79 -7.61
N PRO A 80 2.05 -1.55 -8.13
CA PRO A 80 3.27 -0.93 -8.67
C PRO A 80 4.31 -0.63 -7.60
N GLU A 81 5.59 -0.72 -7.97
CA GLU A 81 6.73 -0.32 -7.14
C GLU A 81 7.22 1.08 -7.52
N GLN A 82 7.76 1.83 -6.56
CA GLN A 82 8.44 3.11 -6.78
C GLN A 82 9.87 3.02 -6.25
N PRO A 83 10.84 3.75 -6.85
CA PRO A 83 10.67 4.82 -7.84
C PRO A 83 10.59 4.35 -9.31
N VAL A 84 10.90 3.08 -9.60
CA VAL A 84 10.86 2.53 -10.97
C VAL A 84 9.72 1.53 -11.08
N LEU A 85 8.85 1.74 -12.08
CA LEU A 85 7.87 0.75 -12.50
C LEU A 85 8.64 -0.37 -13.23
N GLY A 86 9.00 -1.43 -12.51
CA GLY A 86 9.53 -2.67 -13.10
C GLY A 86 8.55 -3.43 -14.01
N GLU A 87 8.83 -4.70 -14.28
CA GLU A 87 7.87 -5.57 -14.94
C GLU A 87 7.17 -6.47 -13.92
N LEU A 88 5.87 -6.62 -14.07
CA LEU A 88 5.11 -7.60 -13.31
C LEU A 88 5.14 -8.93 -14.06
N ALA A 89 5.83 -9.92 -13.50
CA ALA A 89 5.87 -11.26 -14.07
C ALA A 89 4.44 -11.84 -14.18
N PRO A 90 4.05 -12.42 -15.33
CA PRO A 90 2.74 -13.04 -15.47
C PRO A 90 2.63 -14.31 -14.63
N VAL A 91 1.40 -14.69 -14.31
CA VAL A 91 1.02 -15.95 -13.68
C VAL A 91 -0.11 -16.56 -14.53
N PRO A 92 -0.05 -17.85 -14.92
CA PRO A 92 1.00 -18.83 -14.62
C PRO A 92 2.33 -18.62 -15.37
N ARG A 93 3.43 -19.12 -14.80
CA ARG A 93 4.77 -19.07 -15.43
C ARG A 93 5.72 -20.10 -14.82
N CYS A 94 6.56 -20.71 -15.64
CA CYS A 94 7.68 -21.56 -15.17
C CYS A 94 8.92 -20.71 -14.87
N GLU A 95 9.52 -20.91 -13.71
CA GLU A 95 10.80 -20.32 -13.33
C GLU A 95 11.95 -21.13 -13.93
N ALA A 96 12.69 -20.53 -14.87
CA ALA A 96 13.69 -21.24 -15.67
C ALA A 96 14.83 -21.83 -14.84
N ALA A 97 15.16 -21.23 -13.69
CA ALA A 97 16.25 -21.67 -12.83
C ALA A 97 15.91 -22.92 -12.01
N SER A 98 14.66 -23.06 -11.55
CA SER A 98 14.23 -24.16 -10.66
C SER A 98 13.29 -25.17 -11.34
N GLY A 99 12.66 -24.80 -12.46
CA GLY A 99 11.57 -25.57 -13.06
C GLY A 99 10.24 -25.48 -12.29
N HIS A 100 10.19 -24.65 -11.25
CA HIS A 100 9.01 -24.44 -10.41
C HIS A 100 8.01 -23.52 -11.09
N TRP A 101 6.72 -23.75 -10.86
CA TRP A 101 5.66 -22.98 -11.48
C TRP A 101 5.01 -21.98 -10.51
N ALA A 102 4.89 -20.75 -10.98
CA ALA A 102 3.95 -19.77 -10.46
C ALA A 102 2.55 -20.10 -10.98
N ALA A 103 1.54 -20.06 -10.09
CA ALA A 103 0.18 -20.42 -10.43
C ALA A 103 -0.83 -19.74 -9.49
N PHE A 104 -2.04 -19.49 -9.99
CA PHE A 104 -3.16 -19.15 -9.11
C PHE A 104 -3.60 -20.39 -8.35
N VAL A 105 -3.94 -20.19 -7.07
CA VAL A 105 -4.37 -21.24 -6.15
C VAL A 105 -5.62 -20.80 -5.41
N ALA A 106 -6.45 -21.75 -5.02
CA ALA A 106 -7.63 -21.48 -4.22
C ALA A 106 -7.22 -21.00 -2.81
N ALA A 107 -8.08 -20.16 -2.22
CA ALA A 107 -7.79 -19.48 -0.98
C ALA A 107 -7.53 -20.41 0.21
N ASP A 108 -8.27 -21.51 0.25
CA ASP A 108 -8.22 -22.58 1.24
C ASP A 108 -6.94 -23.42 1.15
N LEU A 109 -6.28 -23.42 -0.01
CA LEU A 109 -5.03 -24.16 -0.23
C LEU A 109 -3.78 -23.34 0.12
N MET A 110 -3.91 -22.03 0.34
CA MET A 110 -2.76 -21.14 0.56
C MET A 110 -1.83 -21.56 1.70
N PRO A 111 -2.32 -22.02 2.87
CA PRO A 111 -1.45 -22.48 3.96
C PRO A 111 -0.59 -23.71 3.60
N LEU A 112 -0.93 -24.45 2.53
CA LEU A 112 -0.13 -25.59 2.09
C LEU A 112 1.17 -25.17 1.38
N PHE A 113 1.26 -23.91 0.93
CA PHE A 113 2.37 -23.39 0.12
C PHE A 113 3.36 -22.54 0.93
N GLU A 114 3.28 -22.54 2.26
CA GLU A 114 4.15 -21.74 3.14
C GLU A 114 5.64 -22.09 2.99
N GLU A 115 5.95 -23.38 2.95
CA GLU A 115 7.31 -23.90 2.80
C GLU A 115 7.74 -23.97 1.32
N SER A 116 6.81 -24.33 0.45
CA SER A 116 7.02 -24.56 -0.98
C SER A 116 6.07 -23.67 -1.80
N PRO A 117 6.34 -22.35 -1.93
CA PRO A 117 5.50 -21.41 -2.68
C PRO A 117 5.62 -21.58 -4.20
N TRP A 118 5.36 -22.79 -4.70
CA TRP A 118 5.37 -23.16 -6.12
C TRP A 118 4.60 -24.46 -6.39
N LEU A 119 4.38 -24.75 -7.67
CA LEU A 119 3.99 -26.09 -8.14
C LEU A 119 5.16 -26.77 -8.84
N ASP A 120 5.29 -28.09 -8.67
CA ASP A 120 6.31 -28.90 -9.36
C ASP A 120 5.92 -29.25 -10.81
N ILE A 121 4.64 -29.09 -11.14
CA ILE A 121 4.09 -29.38 -12.47
C ILE A 121 3.37 -28.15 -13.04
N GLU A 122 3.26 -28.11 -14.37
CA GLU A 122 2.52 -27.07 -15.06
C GLU A 122 1.04 -27.05 -14.59
N PRO A 123 0.51 -25.89 -14.18
CA PRO A 123 -0.88 -25.78 -13.79
C PRO A 123 -1.79 -25.95 -15.02
N GLY A 124 -2.85 -26.75 -14.88
CA GLY A 124 -3.81 -26.95 -15.95
C GLY A 124 -4.55 -25.66 -16.32
N GLU A 125 -4.60 -25.34 -17.62
CA GLU A 125 -5.21 -24.12 -18.16
C GLU A 125 -6.67 -23.92 -17.70
N GLU A 126 -7.49 -24.97 -17.81
CA GLU A 126 -8.91 -24.93 -17.41
C GLU A 126 -9.07 -24.63 -15.91
N GLY A 127 -8.23 -25.23 -15.06
CA GLY A 127 -8.27 -24.98 -13.61
C GLY A 127 -7.89 -23.54 -13.27
N GLN A 128 -6.87 -22.99 -13.94
CA GLN A 128 -6.48 -21.59 -13.79
C GLN A 128 -7.58 -20.66 -14.28
N ALA A 129 -8.18 -20.93 -15.44
CA ALA A 129 -9.29 -20.16 -15.97
C ALA A 129 -10.50 -20.16 -15.01
N GLN A 130 -10.84 -21.32 -14.44
CA GLN A 130 -11.94 -21.44 -13.48
C GLN A 130 -11.70 -20.63 -12.20
N LEU A 131 -10.47 -20.64 -11.66
CA LEU A 131 -10.10 -19.82 -10.51
C LEU A 131 -10.26 -18.31 -10.80
N LEU A 132 -9.91 -17.88 -12.01
CA LEU A 132 -9.99 -16.47 -12.42
C LEU A 132 -11.40 -16.03 -12.81
N ALA A 133 -12.21 -16.91 -13.39
CA ALA A 133 -13.55 -16.60 -13.90
C ALA A 133 -14.52 -16.11 -12.81
N GLY A 134 -14.32 -16.55 -11.56
CA GLY A 134 -15.13 -16.13 -10.41
C GLY A 134 -14.71 -14.78 -9.81
N LEU A 135 -13.58 -14.22 -10.21
CA LEU A 135 -13.04 -13.01 -9.62
C LEU A 135 -13.75 -11.76 -10.15
N ARG A 136 -13.82 -10.72 -9.31
CA ARG A 136 -14.41 -9.44 -9.66
C ARG A 136 -13.39 -8.32 -9.52
N SER A 137 -13.54 -7.29 -10.33
CA SER A 137 -12.71 -6.09 -10.25
C SER A 137 -13.21 -5.12 -9.19
N ILE A 138 -12.28 -4.46 -8.49
CA ILE A 138 -12.57 -3.36 -7.57
C ILE A 138 -13.15 -2.21 -8.38
N ARG A 139 -14.34 -1.74 -7.97
CA ARG A 139 -15.02 -0.61 -8.63
C ARG A 139 -14.42 0.73 -8.19
N PRO A 140 -14.50 1.79 -9.02
CA PRO A 140 -13.99 3.11 -8.66
C PRO A 140 -14.58 3.69 -7.36
N ALA A 141 -15.83 3.36 -7.04
CA ALA A 141 -16.47 3.78 -5.79
C ALA A 141 -15.84 3.11 -4.55
N GLN A 142 -15.56 1.81 -4.62
CA GLN A 142 -14.89 1.06 -3.55
C GLN A 142 -13.45 1.54 -3.36
N TRP A 143 -12.76 1.85 -4.47
CA TRP A 143 -11.42 2.44 -4.44
C TRP A 143 -11.41 3.78 -3.68
N ARG A 144 -12.26 4.72 -4.09
CA ARG A 144 -12.34 6.05 -3.48
C ARG A 144 -12.71 5.99 -2.00
N ALA A 145 -13.60 5.07 -1.60
CA ALA A 145 -13.99 4.89 -0.22
C ALA A 145 -12.80 4.51 0.67
N VAL A 146 -11.97 3.55 0.24
CA VAL A 146 -10.77 3.14 0.99
C VAL A 146 -9.71 4.24 1.00
N MET A 147 -9.48 4.90 -0.14
CA MET A 147 -8.54 6.01 -0.21
C MET A 147 -8.91 7.15 0.75
N ALA A 148 -10.20 7.43 0.95
CA ALA A 148 -10.67 8.41 1.92
C ALA A 148 -10.43 7.98 3.38
N GLN A 149 -10.51 6.68 3.67
CA GLN A 149 -10.21 6.13 5.01
C GLN A 149 -8.71 6.15 5.32
N LEU A 150 -7.86 6.02 4.31
CA LEU A 150 -6.40 6.04 4.44
C LEU A 150 -5.80 7.45 4.54
N GLN A 151 -6.55 8.49 4.16
CA GLN A 151 -6.08 9.85 4.38
C GLN A 151 -5.99 10.10 5.89
N PRO A 152 -4.83 10.60 6.40
CA PRO A 152 -4.76 11.01 7.79
C PRO A 152 -5.87 12.05 8.00
N VAL A 153 -6.72 11.80 9.00
CA VAL A 153 -7.81 12.70 9.39
C VAL A 153 -7.19 14.05 9.75
N LEU A 154 -7.07 14.94 8.77
CA LEU A 154 -6.70 16.34 8.94
C LEU A 154 -7.94 17.23 9.09
N VAL A 155 -9.11 16.64 9.39
CA VAL A 155 -10.32 17.39 9.67
C VAL A 155 -11.00 16.75 10.89
N PRO A 156 -10.95 17.34 12.10
CA PRO A 156 -11.91 16.96 13.13
C PRO A 156 -13.32 17.20 12.58
N PRO A 157 -14.32 16.38 12.94
CA PRO A 157 -15.70 16.62 12.53
C PRO A 157 -16.07 18.02 12.99
N SER A 158 -16.22 18.91 12.02
CA SER A 158 -16.65 20.27 12.26
C SER A 158 -18.13 20.18 12.63
N VAL A 159 -18.41 20.05 13.93
CA VAL A 159 -19.72 20.36 14.46
C VAL A 159 -19.95 21.81 14.08
N GLN A 160 -20.82 22.04 13.11
CA GLN A 160 -21.19 23.36 12.64
C GLN A 160 -21.72 24.18 13.82
N ALA A 161 -20.89 25.08 14.33
CA ALA A 161 -21.31 26.19 15.16
C ALA A 161 -21.02 27.50 14.39
N PRO A 162 -21.88 28.53 14.49
CA PRO A 162 -21.87 29.64 13.55
C PRO A 162 -20.59 30.49 13.64
N LEU A 163 -20.12 30.92 12.47
CA LEU A 163 -18.97 31.80 12.24
C LEU A 163 -19.03 33.10 13.07
N PRO A 164 -17.87 33.59 13.50
CA PRO A 164 -17.53 35.00 13.38
C PRO A 164 -16.46 35.17 12.30
N GLN A 165 -16.76 36.05 11.35
CA GLN A 165 -15.84 36.51 10.32
C GLN A 165 -14.67 37.28 10.94
N GLY A 166 -13.47 37.06 10.43
CA GLY A 166 -12.34 37.96 10.69
C GLY A 166 -10.99 37.38 10.26
N VAL A 167 -10.51 37.84 9.09
CA VAL A 167 -9.10 38.12 8.70
C VAL A 167 -8.03 37.02 8.96
N ALA A 168 -7.18 36.58 8.03
CA ALA A 168 -6.63 37.21 6.83
C ALA A 168 -6.06 36.14 5.87
N LYS A 169 -5.95 36.56 4.61
CA LYS A 169 -5.39 35.87 3.43
C LYS A 169 -4.22 34.93 3.71
N ALA A 170 -4.37 33.71 3.18
CA ALA A 170 -3.28 32.91 2.67
C ALA A 170 -2.44 33.76 1.68
N GLY A 171 -1.18 33.98 2.05
CA GLY A 171 -0.13 34.44 1.17
C GLY A 171 0.92 33.35 1.09
N GLU A 172 0.96 32.68 -0.05
CA GLU A 172 2.00 31.75 -0.46
C GLU A 172 3.39 32.36 -0.25
N THR A 173 4.24 31.65 0.45
CA THR A 173 5.67 31.67 0.14
C THR A 173 6.17 30.26 0.43
N ASN A 174 6.51 29.53 -0.62
CA ASN A 174 6.97 28.15 -0.62
C ASN A 174 8.41 28.05 -0.07
N ASP A 175 8.65 28.67 1.08
CA ASP A 175 9.94 28.73 1.77
C ASP A 175 9.84 27.94 3.08
N PRO A 176 10.32 26.67 3.10
CA PRO A 176 10.30 25.81 4.27
C PRO A 176 10.97 26.45 5.48
N ARG A 177 12.00 27.28 5.27
CA ARG A 177 12.73 27.93 6.36
C ARG A 177 11.87 28.99 7.04
N ARG A 178 11.16 29.79 6.26
CA ARG A 178 10.28 30.85 6.75
C ARG A 178 9.09 30.29 7.52
N PHE A 179 8.59 29.13 7.09
CA PHE A 179 7.62 28.34 7.83
C PHE A 179 8.19 27.87 9.18
N LEU A 180 9.37 27.23 9.20
CA LEU A 180 9.98 26.74 10.44
C LEU A 180 10.29 27.87 11.43
N LEU A 181 10.74 29.03 10.94
CA LEU A 181 10.94 30.23 11.78
C LEU A 181 9.63 30.76 12.38
N ARG A 182 8.52 30.68 11.63
CA ARG A 182 7.21 31.06 12.15
C ARG A 182 6.76 30.09 13.24
N VAL A 183 6.87 28.78 12.99
CA VAL A 183 6.51 27.73 13.96
C VAL A 183 7.35 27.86 15.24
N MET A 184 8.67 28.10 15.12
CA MET A 184 9.55 28.27 16.27
C MET A 184 9.21 29.50 17.14
N ASN A 185 8.73 30.59 16.53
CA ASN A 185 8.43 31.84 17.23
C ASN A 185 6.96 31.98 17.69
N ASP A 186 6.09 31.06 17.32
CA ASP A 186 4.68 31.08 17.70
C ASP A 186 4.47 30.52 19.11
N GLU A 187 3.95 31.33 20.03
CA GLU A 187 3.67 30.93 21.41
C GLU A 187 2.45 30.02 21.56
N ALA A 188 1.54 30.01 20.58
CA ALA A 188 0.40 29.10 20.56
C ALA A 188 0.80 27.67 20.13
N VAL A 189 2.00 27.49 19.58
CA VAL A 189 2.52 26.18 19.18
C VAL A 189 3.13 25.46 20.39
N PRO A 190 2.81 24.16 20.60
CA PRO A 190 3.42 23.36 21.65
C PRO A 190 4.95 23.39 21.63
N MET A 191 5.58 23.55 22.80
CA MET A 191 7.04 23.67 22.94
C MET A 191 7.84 22.57 22.22
N ALA A 192 7.33 21.33 22.21
CA ALA A 192 7.96 20.22 21.51
C ALA A 192 8.09 20.46 20.00
N LEU A 193 7.07 21.02 19.35
CA LEU A 193 7.10 21.33 17.91
C LEU A 193 8.02 22.53 17.61
N ARG A 194 8.11 23.48 18.54
CA ARG A 194 9.07 24.61 18.45
C ARG A 194 10.52 24.11 18.53
N ILE A 195 10.78 23.12 19.38
CA ILE A 195 12.10 22.46 19.50
C ILE A 195 12.43 21.68 18.22
N GLU A 196 11.50 20.93 17.64
CA GLU A 196 11.72 20.21 16.38
C GLU A 196 11.98 21.18 15.21
N ALA A 197 11.27 22.31 15.14
CA ALA A 197 11.54 23.35 14.15
C ALA A 197 12.94 23.97 14.33
N ALA A 198 13.36 24.23 15.58
CA ALA A 198 14.70 24.72 15.87
C ALA A 198 15.79 23.71 15.47
N LYS A 199 15.60 22.42 15.76
CA LYS A 199 16.52 21.35 15.33
C LYS A 199 16.65 21.29 13.81
N ALA A 200 15.52 21.37 13.08
CA ALA A 200 15.53 21.37 11.62
C ALA A 200 16.32 22.57 11.04
N LEU A 201 16.22 23.75 11.66
CA LEU A 201 16.99 24.95 11.28
C LEU A 201 18.50 24.83 11.59
N LEU A 202 18.89 24.11 12.64
CA LEU A 202 20.30 23.85 12.96
C LEU A 202 20.94 22.84 12.03
N LEU A 203 20.19 21.81 11.60
CA LEU A 203 20.65 20.78 10.67
C LEU A 203 20.83 21.31 9.24
N HIS A 204 20.07 22.34 8.86
CA HIS A 204 20.13 22.98 7.55
C HIS A 204 20.45 24.47 7.70
N PRO A 205 21.70 24.83 8.07
CA PRO A 205 22.12 26.21 8.09
C PRO A 205 21.99 26.80 6.67
N ALA A 206 21.66 28.09 6.58
CA ALA A 206 21.51 28.76 5.29
C ALA A 206 22.79 28.56 4.46
N GLN A 207 22.68 27.99 3.27
CA GLN A 207 23.72 28.13 2.25
C GLN A 207 23.72 29.60 1.84
N ASP A 208 24.51 30.41 2.53
CA ASP A 208 24.78 31.78 2.11
C ASP A 208 25.52 31.71 0.76
N ALA A 209 24.87 32.25 -0.26
CA ALA A 209 25.51 32.58 -1.51
C ALA A 209 26.59 33.63 -1.25
N ARG A 210 27.85 33.19 -1.20
CA ARG A 210 29.02 33.89 -1.73
C ARG A 210 30.21 32.96 -1.89
#